data_AF-A0A3D2QGH7-F1
#
_entry.id   AF-A0A3D2QGH7-F1
#
_cell.length_a   1.000
_cell.length_b   1.000
_cell.length_c   1.000
_cell.angle_alpha   90.00
_cell.angle_beta   90.00
_cell.angle_gamma   90.00
#
_symmetry.space_group_name_H-M   'P 1'
#
loop_
_entity.id
_entity.type
_entity.pdbx_description
1 polymer ?
#
loop_
_entity_poly.entity_id
_entity_poly.type
_entity_poly.pdbx_seq_one_letter_code
_entity_poly.pdbx_strand_id
1 'polypeptide(L)'
;METKDPMSRAGTPQRDLAARADFAASFAALRAAVWREKPLIHCLTHPITMNDSANVVLALGASPNMASHPDEVVEAVRGADALAVNLGNITDERMEAMERAGGTAREKGIPVLLDAVGVGFSTLRRRFAAHFIEAYRPAIVKGNASELRILCGLASHGRGVDAGPADAVGT
;
A
#
# COMPACT_ATOMS: atom_id res chain seq x y z
N MET A 1 27.92 -29.37 45.78
CA MET A 1 28.26 -28.28 44.84
C MET A 1 28.35 -28.93 43.46
N GLU A 2 27.25 -29.31 42.81
CA GLU A 2 26.20 -28.43 42.28
C GLU A 2 26.78 -27.22 41.55
N THR A 3 26.90 -27.35 40.23
CA THR A 3 26.38 -26.38 39.25
C THR A 3 26.05 -27.15 37.97
N LYS A 4 24.76 -27.36 37.74
CA LYS A 4 24.18 -27.87 36.49
C LYS A 4 23.75 -26.62 35.72
N ASP A 5 24.45 -26.26 34.64
CA ASP A 5 24.01 -25.16 33.77
C ASP A 5 23.33 -25.73 32.51
N PRO A 6 22.08 -25.33 32.19
CA PRO A 6 21.23 -26.04 31.26
C PRO A 6 21.30 -25.40 29.88
N MET A 7 22.01 -26.02 28.93
CA MET A 7 21.67 -25.83 27.53
C MET A 7 20.44 -26.66 27.18
N SER A 8 19.30 -26.25 27.73
CA SER A 8 17.99 -26.66 27.23
C SER A 8 17.82 -26.10 25.83
N ARG A 9 17.79 -27.02 24.87
CA ARG A 9 17.24 -26.90 23.51
C ARG A 9 16.43 -25.62 23.33
N ALA A 10 16.97 -24.66 22.57
CA ALA A 10 16.16 -23.63 21.95
C ALA A 10 15.14 -24.34 21.06
N GLY A 11 13.91 -24.47 21.55
CA GLY A 11 12.81 -25.00 20.78
C GLY A 11 12.67 -24.15 19.51
N THR A 12 12.63 -24.81 18.35
CA THR A 12 12.09 -24.22 17.13
C THR A 12 10.82 -23.45 17.50
N PRO A 13 10.65 -22.18 17.10
CA PRO A 13 9.46 -21.45 17.50
C PRO A 13 8.27 -22.17 16.86
N GLN A 14 7.56 -22.92 17.69
CA GLN A 14 6.22 -23.44 17.48
C GLN A 14 5.23 -22.26 17.53
N ARG A 15 5.61 -21.14 16.90
CA ARG A 15 4.80 -19.95 16.66
C ARG A 15 3.86 -20.29 15.51
N ASP A 16 2.80 -20.94 15.98
CA ASP A 16 1.41 -20.87 15.56
C ASP A 16 1.06 -21.33 14.14
N LEU A 17 1.06 -22.65 13.95
CA LEU A 17 0.44 -23.27 12.78
C LEU A 17 -1.05 -22.90 12.64
N ALA A 18 -1.77 -22.58 13.74
CA ALA A 18 -3.17 -22.20 13.68
C ALA A 18 -3.34 -20.79 13.10
N ALA A 19 -2.56 -19.80 13.54
CA ALA A 19 -2.54 -18.47 12.91
C ALA A 19 -2.19 -18.53 11.41
N ARG A 20 -1.32 -19.46 11.00
CA ARG A 20 -0.98 -19.68 9.58
C ARG A 20 -2.14 -20.33 8.81
N ALA A 21 -2.87 -21.25 9.43
CA ALA A 21 -4.06 -21.86 8.84
C ALA A 21 -5.22 -20.85 8.70
N ASP A 22 -5.43 -20.00 9.70
CA ASP A 22 -6.43 -18.94 9.70
C ASP A 22 -6.15 -17.88 8.64
N PHE A 23 -4.88 -17.51 8.46
CA PHE A 23 -4.45 -16.64 7.38
C PHE A 23 -4.72 -17.27 6.01
N ALA A 24 -4.34 -18.53 5.82
CA ALA A 24 -4.53 -19.22 4.54
C ALA A 24 -6.02 -19.32 4.16
N ALA A 25 -6.89 -19.64 5.14
CA ALA A 25 -8.34 -19.69 4.93
C ALA A 25 -8.91 -18.30 4.58
N SER A 26 -8.51 -17.26 5.32
CA SER A 26 -8.94 -15.88 5.08
C SER A 26 -8.48 -15.37 3.72
N PHE A 27 -7.23 -15.63 3.34
CA PHE A 27 -6.68 -15.27 2.03
C PHE A 27 -7.42 -16.00 0.90
N ALA A 28 -7.69 -17.30 1.06
CA ALA A 28 -8.45 -18.06 0.07
C ALA A 28 -9.87 -17.51 -0.12
N ALA A 29 -10.55 -17.13 0.97
CA ALA A 29 -11.88 -16.52 0.92
C ALA A 29 -11.87 -15.15 0.24
N LEU A 30 -10.90 -14.28 0.58
CA LEU A 30 -10.73 -12.98 -0.08
C LEU A 30 -10.47 -13.13 -1.57
N ARG A 31 -9.55 -14.03 -1.95
CA ARG A 31 -9.26 -14.32 -3.35
C ARG A 31 -10.52 -14.80 -4.08
N ALA A 32 -11.27 -15.73 -3.50
CA ALA A 32 -12.51 -16.22 -4.10
C ALA A 32 -13.55 -15.09 -4.29
N ALA A 33 -13.63 -14.14 -3.35
CA ALA A 33 -14.48 -12.96 -3.50
C ALA A 33 -14.04 -12.06 -4.67
N VAL A 34 -12.75 -11.76 -4.79
CA VAL A 34 -12.21 -10.97 -5.91
C VAL A 34 -12.51 -11.63 -7.26
N TRP A 35 -12.34 -12.95 -7.39
CA TRP A 35 -12.65 -13.66 -8.64
C TRP A 35 -14.15 -13.68 -8.99
N ARG A 36 -15.03 -13.65 -7.98
CA ARG A 36 -16.48 -13.60 -8.18
C ARG A 36 -16.95 -12.20 -8.58
N GLU A 37 -16.43 -11.18 -7.90
CA GLU A 37 -16.87 -9.79 -8.06
C GLU A 37 -16.14 -9.06 -9.19
N LYS A 38 -14.91 -9.50 -9.50
CA LYS A 38 -14.04 -8.93 -10.55
C LYS A 38 -13.92 -7.41 -10.48
N PRO A 39 -13.58 -6.85 -9.32
CA PRO A 39 -13.63 -5.41 -9.10
C PRO A 39 -12.73 -4.65 -10.09
N LEU A 40 -13.18 -3.47 -10.53
CA LEU A 40 -12.40 -2.53 -11.31
C LEU A 40 -11.53 -1.68 -10.39
N ILE A 41 -10.21 -1.85 -10.49
CA ILE A 41 -9.24 -1.14 -9.68
C ILE A 41 -8.57 -0.06 -10.53
N HIS A 42 -8.84 1.21 -10.20
CA HIS A 42 -8.13 2.31 -10.84
C HIS A 42 -6.76 2.52 -10.18
N CYS A 43 -5.68 2.41 -10.96
CA CYS A 43 -4.32 2.43 -10.47
C CYS A 43 -3.57 3.68 -10.98
N LEU A 44 -3.47 4.71 -10.15
CA LEU A 44 -2.59 5.86 -10.37
C LEU A 44 -1.18 5.55 -9.87
N THR A 45 -0.49 4.69 -10.62
CA THR A 45 0.91 4.32 -10.38
C THR A 45 1.86 4.98 -11.37
N HIS A 46 3.15 4.62 -11.34
CA HIS A 46 4.19 5.19 -12.18
C HIS A 46 4.68 4.20 -13.26
N PRO A 47 5.27 4.70 -14.36
CA PRO A 47 5.66 3.86 -15.50
C PRO A 47 6.55 2.65 -15.16
N ILE A 48 7.42 2.79 -14.14
CA ILE A 48 8.34 1.71 -13.73
C ILE A 48 7.59 0.44 -13.26
N THR A 49 6.42 0.57 -12.62
CA THR A 49 5.67 -0.57 -12.03
C THR A 49 4.27 -0.72 -12.62
N MET A 50 3.93 0.07 -13.64
CA MET A 50 2.58 0.12 -14.21
C MET A 50 2.16 -1.23 -14.79
N ASN A 51 3.04 -1.85 -15.59
CA ASN A 51 2.75 -3.15 -16.20
C ASN A 51 2.58 -4.25 -15.14
N ASP A 52 3.49 -4.32 -14.17
CA ASP A 52 3.42 -5.30 -13.09
C ASP A 52 2.17 -5.12 -12.23
N SER A 53 1.81 -3.87 -11.90
CA SER A 53 0.61 -3.57 -11.14
C SER A 53 -0.64 -4.08 -11.87
N ALA A 54 -0.75 -3.80 -13.17
CA ALA A 54 -1.87 -4.28 -13.98
C ALA A 54 -1.92 -5.81 -14.04
N ASN A 55 -0.77 -6.46 -14.27
CA ASN A 55 -0.70 -7.92 -14.35
C ASN A 55 -1.01 -8.61 -13.03
N VAL A 56 -0.60 -8.05 -11.90
CA VAL A 56 -0.93 -8.59 -10.58
C VAL A 56 -2.43 -8.46 -10.29
N VAL A 57 -3.04 -7.32 -10.62
CA VAL A 57 -4.51 -7.14 -10.49
C VAL A 57 -5.26 -8.18 -11.34
N LEU A 58 -4.84 -8.38 -12.59
CA LEU A 58 -5.40 -9.42 -13.47
C LEU A 58 -5.21 -10.83 -12.91
N ALA A 59 -4.02 -11.16 -12.42
CA ALA A 59 -3.71 -12.47 -11.87
C ALA A 59 -4.55 -12.79 -10.61
N LEU A 60 -4.98 -11.76 -9.88
CA LEU A 60 -5.87 -11.90 -8.73
C LEU A 60 -7.36 -11.97 -9.11
N GLY A 61 -7.71 -11.85 -10.40
CA GLY A 61 -9.08 -11.96 -10.92
C GLY A 61 -9.84 -10.64 -10.99
N ALA A 62 -9.18 -9.51 -10.72
CA ALA A 62 -9.73 -8.16 -10.82
C ALA A 62 -9.40 -7.52 -12.19
N SER A 63 -10.01 -6.37 -12.47
CA SER A 63 -9.79 -5.61 -13.70
C SER A 63 -8.98 -4.34 -13.42
N PRO A 64 -7.81 -4.11 -14.03
CA PRO A 64 -7.06 -2.87 -13.84
C PRO A 64 -7.51 -1.77 -14.81
N ASN A 65 -7.58 -0.52 -14.32
CA ASN A 65 -7.64 0.69 -15.13
C ASN A 65 -6.43 1.58 -14.82
N MET A 66 -5.59 1.86 -15.83
CA MET A 66 -4.32 2.59 -15.66
C MET A 66 -4.36 4.04 -16.20
N ALA A 67 -5.55 4.57 -16.50
CA ALA A 67 -5.72 5.95 -16.97
C ALA A 67 -5.05 6.94 -15.99
N SER A 68 -4.44 8.01 -16.50
CA SER A 68 -3.66 8.91 -15.64
C SER A 68 -3.64 10.36 -16.08
N HIS A 69 -4.25 10.68 -17.22
CA HIS A 69 -4.34 12.06 -17.67
C HIS A 69 -5.31 12.84 -16.75
N PRO A 70 -4.98 14.06 -16.29
CA PRO A 70 -5.85 14.83 -15.40
C PRO A 70 -7.29 15.02 -15.92
N ASP A 71 -7.46 15.07 -17.25
CA ASP A 71 -8.78 15.27 -17.87
C ASP A 71 -9.61 13.99 -18.01
N GLU A 72 -9.00 12.80 -17.99
CA GLU A 72 -9.73 11.53 -18.07
C GLU A 72 -9.93 10.87 -16.70
N VAL A 73 -9.10 11.23 -15.70
CA VAL A 73 -9.01 10.50 -14.42
C VAL A 73 -10.31 10.54 -13.61
N VAL A 74 -11.09 11.61 -13.75
CA VAL A 74 -12.39 11.75 -13.06
C VAL A 74 -13.39 10.72 -13.59
N GLU A 75 -13.41 10.50 -14.91
CA GLU A 75 -14.27 9.50 -15.53
C GLU A 75 -13.79 8.08 -15.17
N ALA A 76 -12.48 7.86 -15.17
CA ALA A 76 -11.87 6.60 -14.80
C ALA A 76 -12.19 6.18 -13.36
N VAL A 77 -12.04 7.10 -12.39
CA VAL A 77 -12.36 6.85 -10.97
C VAL A 77 -13.84 6.58 -10.78
N ARG A 78 -14.73 7.34 -11.43
CA ARG A 78 -16.20 7.18 -11.25
C ARG A 78 -16.71 5.78 -11.57
N GLY A 79 -16.05 5.08 -12.49
CA GLY A 79 -16.39 3.71 -12.85
C GLY A 79 -15.72 2.65 -11.98
N ALA A 80 -14.78 3.01 -11.11
CA ALA A 80 -13.96 2.07 -10.36
C ALA A 80 -14.56 1.68 -9.00
N ASP A 81 -14.30 0.45 -8.57
CA ASP A 81 -14.67 -0.07 -7.25
C ASP A 81 -13.66 0.35 -6.16
N ALA A 82 -12.42 0.65 -6.56
CA ALA A 82 -11.39 1.18 -5.67
C ALA A 82 -10.34 2.00 -6.44
N LEU A 83 -9.69 2.92 -5.72
CA LEU A 83 -8.58 3.72 -6.22
C LEU A 83 -7.28 3.37 -5.50
N ALA A 84 -6.25 3.01 -6.24
CA ALA A 84 -4.89 2.85 -5.74
C ALA A 84 -4.00 3.99 -6.23
N VAL A 85 -3.46 4.79 -5.31
CA VAL A 85 -2.56 5.92 -5.59
C VAL A 85 -1.15 5.57 -5.10
N ASN A 86 -0.15 5.68 -5.98
CA ASN A 86 1.25 5.44 -5.63
C ASN A 86 2.13 6.68 -5.90
N LEU A 87 2.83 7.12 -4.85
CA LEU A 87 3.64 8.35 -4.86
C LEU A 87 5.05 8.17 -5.44
N GLY A 88 5.40 6.98 -5.91
CA GLY A 88 6.62 6.73 -6.67
C GLY A 88 6.62 7.55 -7.96
N ASN A 89 7.78 8.12 -8.31
CA ASN A 89 8.03 8.89 -9.53
C ASN A 89 6.92 9.92 -9.90
N ILE A 90 6.45 10.72 -8.93
CA ILE A 90 5.46 11.79 -9.17
C ILE A 90 6.01 12.94 -10.04
N THR A 91 5.11 13.50 -10.83
CA THR A 91 5.26 14.73 -11.63
C THR A 91 4.10 15.65 -11.28
N ASP A 92 4.16 16.92 -11.69
CA ASP A 92 3.06 17.87 -11.45
C ASP A 92 1.74 17.39 -12.05
N GLU A 93 1.77 16.88 -13.29
CA GLU A 93 0.61 16.29 -13.97
C GLU A 93 0.03 15.10 -13.18
N ARG A 94 0.89 14.20 -12.67
CA ARG A 94 0.43 13.06 -11.87
C ARG A 94 -0.15 13.51 -10.53
N MET A 95 0.44 14.51 -9.87
CA MET A 95 -0.12 15.07 -8.63
C MET A 95 -1.50 15.68 -8.89
N GLU A 96 -1.66 16.40 -10.00
CA GLU A 96 -2.96 16.94 -10.39
C GLU A 96 -4.00 15.84 -10.63
N ALA A 97 -3.63 14.79 -11.38
CA ALA A 97 -4.52 13.64 -11.58
C ALA A 97 -4.90 12.96 -10.26
N MET A 98 -3.94 12.82 -9.33
CA MET A 98 -4.19 12.27 -7.99
C MET A 98 -5.16 13.13 -7.17
N GLU A 99 -5.03 14.46 -7.19
CA GLU A 99 -5.96 15.37 -6.49
C GLU A 99 -7.39 15.24 -7.05
N ARG A 100 -7.54 15.28 -8.38
CA ARG A 100 -8.85 15.13 -9.05
C ARG A 100 -9.48 13.76 -8.75
N ALA A 101 -8.67 12.71 -8.78
CA ALA A 101 -9.09 11.35 -8.48
C ALA A 101 -9.48 11.17 -7.00
N GLY A 102 -8.65 11.66 -6.08
CA GLY A 102 -8.90 11.60 -4.64
C GLY A 102 -10.16 12.36 -4.24
N GLY A 103 -10.38 13.55 -4.82
CA GLY A 103 -11.60 14.32 -4.61
C GLY A 103 -12.84 13.59 -5.08
N THR A 104 -12.79 13.02 -6.29
CA THR A 104 -13.89 12.23 -6.86
C THR A 104 -14.18 10.97 -6.04
N ALA A 105 -13.13 10.25 -5.63
CA ALA A 105 -13.28 9.06 -4.80
C ALA A 105 -13.92 9.39 -3.45
N ARG A 106 -13.50 10.49 -2.82
CA ARG A 106 -14.09 10.98 -1.56
C ARG A 106 -15.57 11.34 -1.72
N GLU A 107 -15.94 12.03 -2.79
CA GLU A 107 -17.33 12.40 -3.09
C GLU A 107 -18.21 11.16 -3.29
N LYS A 108 -17.70 10.14 -3.99
CA LYS A 108 -18.44 8.92 -4.35
C LYS A 108 -18.37 7.81 -3.30
N GLY A 109 -17.55 7.97 -2.26
CA GLY A 109 -17.32 6.92 -1.26
C GLY A 109 -16.51 5.73 -1.80
N ILE A 110 -15.69 5.95 -2.83
CA ILE A 110 -14.81 4.93 -3.40
C ILE A 110 -13.61 4.77 -2.46
N PRO A 111 -13.31 3.54 -1.98
CA PRO A 111 -12.19 3.31 -1.08
C PRO A 111 -10.85 3.60 -1.78
N VAL A 112 -9.98 4.34 -1.08
CA VAL A 112 -8.65 4.71 -1.59
C VAL A 112 -7.55 4.00 -0.80
N LEU A 113 -6.60 3.40 -1.52
CA LEU A 113 -5.29 2.99 -1.01
C LEU A 113 -4.25 4.03 -1.42
N LEU A 114 -3.50 4.55 -0.45
CA LEU A 114 -2.34 5.42 -0.68
C LEU A 114 -1.05 4.66 -0.39
N ASP A 115 -0.19 4.48 -1.39
CA ASP A 115 1.15 3.91 -1.27
C ASP A 115 2.19 5.04 -1.17
N ALA A 116 2.75 5.21 0.03
CA ALA A 116 3.57 6.33 0.46
C ALA A 116 5.04 6.26 0.00
N VAL A 117 5.30 5.63 -1.15
CA VAL A 117 6.64 5.39 -1.67
C VAL A 117 7.47 6.67 -1.72
N GLY A 118 8.55 6.70 -0.94
CA GLY A 118 9.54 7.75 -0.97
C GLY A 118 9.22 9.00 -0.15
N VAL A 119 8.22 8.97 0.72
CA VAL A 119 7.99 10.03 1.72
C VAL A 119 9.18 10.22 2.67
N GLY A 120 10.03 9.18 2.77
CA GLY A 120 11.24 9.24 3.58
C GLY A 120 12.35 10.10 3.00
N PHE A 121 12.58 10.04 1.69
CA PHE A 121 13.66 10.78 1.03
C PHE A 121 13.23 12.09 0.38
N SER A 122 11.94 12.26 0.03
CA SER A 122 11.44 13.42 -0.71
C SER A 122 10.46 14.26 0.12
N THR A 123 10.83 15.52 0.38
CA THR A 123 9.94 16.50 1.04
C THR A 123 8.68 16.76 0.23
N LEU A 124 8.76 16.76 -1.11
CA LEU A 124 7.60 16.92 -1.99
C LEU A 124 6.59 15.79 -1.75
N ARG A 125 7.04 14.53 -1.83
CA ARG A 125 6.18 13.37 -1.61
C ARG A 125 5.62 13.34 -0.20
N ARG A 126 6.42 13.71 0.80
CA ARG A 126 5.97 13.78 2.20
C ARG A 126 4.84 14.80 2.40
N ARG A 127 4.99 16.01 1.86
CA ARG A 127 3.96 17.06 1.94
C ARG A 127 2.71 16.65 1.19
N PHE A 128 2.87 16.12 -0.02
CA PHE A 128 1.74 15.64 -0.82
C PHE A 128 1.00 14.49 -0.12
N ALA A 129 1.70 13.51 0.43
CA ALA A 129 1.09 12.41 1.20
C ALA A 129 0.28 12.93 2.40
N ALA A 130 0.84 13.85 3.19
CA ALA A 130 0.17 14.42 4.35
C ALA A 130 -1.13 15.16 3.94
N HIS A 131 -1.03 16.02 2.92
CA HIS A 131 -2.19 16.70 2.33
C HIS A 131 -3.24 15.71 1.82
N PHE A 132 -2.83 14.71 1.03
CA PHE A 132 -3.74 13.72 0.45
C PHE A 132 -4.47 12.92 1.55
N ILE A 133 -3.76 12.52 2.61
CA ILE A 133 -4.35 11.83 3.77
C ILE A 133 -5.37 12.73 4.47
N GLU A 134 -5.07 14.02 4.62
CA GLU A 134 -5.94 14.98 5.27
C GLU A 134 -7.21 15.27 4.46
N ALA A 135 -7.05 15.57 3.17
CA ALA A 135 -8.11 15.95 2.26
C ALA A 135 -9.03 14.78 1.91
N TYR A 136 -8.45 13.61 1.58
CA TYR A 136 -9.18 12.52 0.94
C TYR A 136 -9.42 11.30 1.82
N ARG A 137 -8.81 11.23 3.01
CA ARG A 137 -9.07 10.19 4.03
C ARG A 137 -9.01 8.76 3.43
N PRO A 138 -7.85 8.33 2.90
CA PRO A 138 -7.72 7.00 2.32
C PRO A 138 -8.08 5.91 3.34
N ALA A 139 -8.72 4.85 2.86
CA ALA A 139 -9.10 3.70 3.67
C ALA A 139 -7.86 2.93 4.17
N ILE A 140 -6.80 2.91 3.35
CA ILE A 140 -5.53 2.24 3.65
C ILE A 140 -4.37 3.17 3.29
N VAL A 141 -3.42 3.30 4.21
CA VAL A 141 -2.10 3.88 3.93
C VAL A 141 -1.08 2.75 3.99
N LYS A 142 -0.39 2.51 2.87
CA LYS A 142 0.66 1.52 2.71
C LYS A 142 2.01 2.23 2.65
N GLY A 143 3.00 1.65 3.31
CA GLY A 143 4.40 2.02 3.20
C GLY A 143 5.26 1.01 3.93
N ASN A 144 6.57 1.05 3.71
CA ASN A 144 7.48 0.30 4.58
C ASN A 144 7.53 0.94 5.99
N ALA A 145 8.16 0.25 6.94
CA ALA A 145 8.21 0.70 8.34
C ALA A 145 8.83 2.10 8.48
N SER A 146 9.93 2.39 7.79
CA SER A 146 10.60 3.69 7.78
C SER A 146 9.73 4.82 7.21
N GLU A 147 8.97 4.55 6.15
CA GLU A 147 8.05 5.50 5.51
C GLU A 147 6.87 5.83 6.42
N LEU A 148 6.25 4.81 7.03
CA LEU A 148 5.14 4.99 7.95
C LEU A 148 5.56 5.75 9.22
N ARG A 149 6.74 5.45 9.77
CA ARG A 149 7.31 6.21 10.90
C ARG A 149 7.44 7.69 10.56
N ILE A 150 7.91 8.01 9.36
CA ILE A 150 8.06 9.40 8.89
C ILE A 150 6.71 10.09 8.75
N LEU A 151 5.69 9.42 8.21
CA LEU A 151 4.33 9.96 8.15
C LEU A 151 3.74 10.21 9.55
N CYS A 152 4.09 9.39 10.53
CA CYS A 152 3.71 9.58 11.93
C CYS A 152 4.56 10.60 12.70
N GLY A 153 5.52 11.27 12.05
CA GLY A 153 6.42 12.23 12.71
C GLY A 153 7.46 11.59 13.64
N LEU A 154 7.71 10.29 13.49
CA LEU A 154 8.71 9.54 14.26
C LEU A 154 10.08 9.53 13.56
N ALA A 155 11.14 9.36 14.35
CA ALA A 155 12.49 9.16 13.82
C ALA A 155 12.58 7.88 12.99
N SER A 156 13.35 7.92 11.90
CA SER A 156 13.46 6.84 10.91
C SER A 156 14.89 6.78 10.36
N HIS A 157 15.30 5.58 9.98
CA HIS A 157 16.65 5.21 9.54
C HIS A 157 16.67 4.67 8.10
N GLY A 158 15.58 4.86 7.34
CA GLY A 158 15.48 4.46 5.94
C GLY A 158 16.44 5.21 5.01
N ARG A 159 16.74 4.61 3.86
CA ARG A 159 17.58 5.21 2.80
C ARG A 159 16.87 5.08 1.47
N GLY A 160 16.62 6.20 0.79
CA GLY A 160 15.86 6.18 -0.46
C GLY A 160 14.44 5.65 -0.21
N VAL A 161 14.05 4.59 -0.92
CA VAL A 161 12.77 3.88 -0.73
C VAL A 161 12.88 2.64 0.15
N ASP A 162 14.08 2.35 0.67
CA ASP A 162 14.33 1.15 1.49
C ASP A 162 14.16 1.45 2.98
N ALA A 163 13.61 0.48 3.71
CA ALA A 163 13.51 0.55 5.16
C ALA A 163 14.88 0.34 5.83
N GLY A 164 15.14 1.09 6.90
CA GLY A 164 16.32 0.89 7.73
C GLY A 164 16.18 -0.37 8.57
N PRO A 165 17.23 -1.19 8.76
CA PRO A 165 17.17 -2.36 9.64
C PRO A 165 16.72 -2.04 11.07
N ALA A 166 17.04 -0.83 11.55
CA ALA A 166 16.65 -0.34 12.88
C ALA A 166 15.14 0.02 12.99
N ASP A 167 14.45 0.18 11.86
CA ASP A 167 13.01 0.44 11.83
C ASP A 167 12.21 -0.85 11.60
N ALA A 168 12.87 -2.01 11.50
CA ALA A 168 12.20 -3.29 11.29
C ALA A 168 11.17 -3.53 12.40
N VAL A 169 9.94 -3.84 11.99
CA VAL A 169 8.88 -4.25 12.91
C VAL A 169 9.20 -5.69 13.31
N GLY A 170 9.44 -5.92 14.60
CA GLY A 170 9.73 -7.26 15.13
C GLY A 170 8.59 -8.24 14.84
N THR A 171 8.94 -9.48 14.48
CA THR A 171 8.02 -10.60 14.24
C THR A 171 8.06 -11.65 15.36
#